data_AF-A0A2K6FLU2-F1
#
_entry.id   AF-A0A2K6FLU2-F1
#
_cell.length_a   1.000
_cell.length_b   1.000
_cell.length_c   1.000
_cell.angle_alpha   90.00
_cell.angle_beta   90.00
_cell.angle_gamma   90.00
#
_symmetry.space_group_name_H-M   'P 1'
#
loop_
_entity.id
_entity.type
_entity.pdbx_description
1 polymer ?
#
loop_
_entity_poly.entity_id
_entity_poly.type
_entity_poly.pdbx_seq_one_letter_code
_entity_poly.pdbx_strand_id
1 'polypeptide(L)'
;MLNTCNCPNLTNKPKVIIIQACRGENHGVVWLKDSVRASGNLSLQTLEDFEDDAIRKAHIEKDFIAFCSSTPDNVSWRHPTRGSLFIMKLIENFQQHAWSCHLVEIFRKVQFSFDLPDGRAQMPTTERVTLTRLFYLFPGH
;
A
#
# COMPACT_ATOMS: atom_id res chain seq x y z
N MET A 1 4.43 8.32 -12.43
CA MET A 1 4.76 9.32 -11.38
C MET A 1 5.91 8.91 -10.46
N LEU A 2 6.01 7.68 -9.90
CA LEU A 2 7.11 7.33 -8.96
C LEU A 2 8.16 6.34 -9.49
N ASN A 3 8.04 5.98 -10.77
CA ASN A 3 8.93 5.03 -11.44
C ASN A 3 10.32 5.64 -11.66
N THR A 4 11.30 4.84 -12.08
CA THR A 4 12.72 5.26 -12.12
C THR A 4 12.96 6.49 -13.02
N CYS A 5 12.28 6.59 -14.17
CA CYS A 5 12.39 7.75 -15.08
C CYS A 5 11.74 9.00 -14.47
N ASN A 6 10.51 8.88 -13.94
CA ASN A 6 9.77 10.05 -13.43
C ASN A 6 10.25 10.52 -12.05
N CYS A 7 11.00 9.69 -11.31
CA CYS A 7 11.44 10.01 -9.95
C CYS A 7 12.86 9.44 -9.66
N PRO A 8 13.90 10.00 -10.29
CA PRO A 8 15.26 9.47 -10.20
C PRO A 8 15.83 9.52 -8.78
N ASN A 9 15.41 10.48 -7.95
CA ASN A 9 15.83 10.61 -6.55
C ASN A 9 15.42 9.45 -5.63
N LEU A 10 14.43 8.65 -6.06
CA LEU A 10 13.98 7.45 -5.36
C LEU A 10 14.51 6.15 -6.00
N THR A 11 15.42 6.22 -6.98
CA THR A 11 16.02 5.03 -7.58
C THR A 11 16.77 4.23 -6.53
N ASN A 12 16.59 2.90 -6.52
CA ASN A 12 17.18 1.98 -5.54
C ASN A 12 16.77 2.25 -4.07
N LYS A 13 15.71 3.03 -3.84
CA LYS A 13 15.15 3.30 -2.51
C LYS A 13 13.75 2.68 -2.41
N PRO A 14 13.38 2.11 -1.25
CA PRO A 14 12.07 1.49 -1.06
C PRO A 14 10.95 2.53 -1.15
N LYS A 15 9.89 2.20 -1.89
CA LYS A 15 8.69 3.00 -2.11
C LYS A 15 7.50 2.24 -1.55
N VAL A 16 7.03 2.68 -0.39
CA VAL A 16 5.92 2.05 0.33
C VAL A 16 4.64 2.82 0.06
N ILE A 17 3.63 2.16 -0.48
CA ILE A 17 2.34 2.76 -0.80
C ILE A 17 1.28 2.10 0.09
N ILE A 18 0.59 2.88 0.91
CA ILE A 18 -0.52 2.40 1.75
C ILE A 18 -1.82 2.90 1.14
N ILE A 19 -2.75 2.00 0.84
CA ILE A 19 -4.01 2.31 0.15
C ILE A 19 -5.18 1.93 1.05
N GLN A 20 -5.85 2.94 1.61
CA GLN A 20 -7.14 2.79 2.29
C GLN A 20 -8.27 3.10 1.29
N ALA A 21 -8.89 2.06 0.75
CA ALA A 21 -10.01 2.20 -0.19
C ALA A 21 -10.90 0.96 -0.18
N CYS A 22 -12.20 1.14 -0.42
CA CYS A 22 -13.06 0.03 -0.83
C CYS A 22 -12.68 -0.40 -2.24
N ARG A 23 -12.67 -1.70 -2.52
CA ARG A 23 -12.23 -2.25 -3.80
C ARG A 23 -13.33 -2.98 -4.56
N GLY A 24 -14.60 -2.74 -4.21
CA GLY A 24 -15.77 -3.35 -4.85
C GLY A 24 -17.03 -2.50 -4.78
N GLU A 25 -18.01 -2.88 -5.60
CA GLU A 25 -19.31 -2.22 -5.71
C GLU A 25 -20.30 -2.62 -4.59
N ASN A 26 -20.02 -3.71 -3.86
CA ASN A 26 -20.90 -4.25 -2.83
C ASN A 26 -21.37 -3.16 -1.84
N HIS A 27 -22.69 -2.92 -1.84
CA HIS A 27 -23.36 -1.96 -0.97
C HIS A 27 -23.44 -2.56 0.45
N GLY A 28 -22.40 -2.37 1.26
CA GLY A 28 -22.46 -2.66 2.68
C GLY A 28 -23.56 -1.84 3.35
N VAL A 29 -24.40 -2.50 4.16
CA VAL A 29 -25.42 -1.86 5.00
C VAL A 29 -24.69 -0.95 6.00
N VAL A 30 -25.13 0.31 6.05
CA VAL A 30 -24.33 1.50 6.41
C VAL A 30 -23.68 1.44 7.79
N TRP A 31 -22.35 1.59 7.80
CA TRP A 31 -21.57 2.50 8.68
C TRP A 31 -20.39 3.07 7.84
N LEU A 32 -20.51 4.35 7.43
CA LEU A 32 -19.59 5.19 6.63
C LEU A 32 -18.67 4.47 5.61
N LYS A 33 -19.12 4.45 4.34
CA LYS A 33 -18.38 3.95 3.17
C LYS A 33 -17.53 5.08 2.56
N ASP A 34 -16.21 4.94 2.52
CA ASP A 34 -15.34 5.77 1.67
C ASP A 34 -15.43 5.22 0.24
N SER A 35 -16.28 5.82 -0.57
CA SER A 35 -16.25 5.63 -2.02
C SER A 35 -16.02 6.97 -2.69
N VAL A 36 -14.82 7.18 -3.23
CA VAL A 36 -14.57 8.23 -4.23
C VAL A 36 -14.89 7.61 -5.59
N ARG A 37 -15.78 8.25 -6.37
CA ARG A 37 -16.04 7.85 -7.76
C ARG A 37 -14.75 7.97 -8.55
N ALA A 38 -14.32 6.88 -9.20
CA ALA A 38 -13.24 6.93 -10.18
C ALA A 38 -13.67 7.82 -11.34
N SER A 39 -12.94 8.91 -11.58
CA SER A 39 -13.13 9.80 -12.72
C SER A 39 -11.80 9.91 -13.46
N GLY A 40 -11.84 9.60 -14.76
CA GLY A 40 -10.90 10.14 -15.75
C GLY A 40 -9.85 9.16 -16.25
N ASN A 41 -10.07 8.68 -17.47
CA ASN A 41 -9.09 8.02 -18.31
C ASN A 41 -7.93 8.98 -18.61
N LEU A 42 -6.69 8.56 -18.41
CA LEU A 42 -5.50 9.30 -18.87
C LEU A 42 -4.77 8.48 -19.92
N SER A 43 -4.94 8.89 -21.18
CA SER A 43 -4.12 8.45 -22.31
C SER A 43 -2.71 9.01 -22.16
N LEU A 44 -1.69 8.14 -22.10
CA LEU A 44 -0.28 8.51 -22.09
C LEU A 44 0.17 8.84 -23.53
N GLN A 45 0.54 10.10 -23.77
CA GLN A 45 1.40 10.47 -24.89
C GLN A 45 2.85 10.39 -24.42
N THR A 46 3.67 9.62 -25.13
CA THR A 46 5.10 9.48 -24.87
C THR A 46 5.82 10.65 -25.54
N LEU A 47 6.38 11.58 -24.75
CA LEU A 47 7.34 12.56 -25.25
C LEU A 47 8.73 11.95 -25.10
N GLU A 48 9.47 11.81 -26.20
CA GLU A 48 10.86 11.39 -26.20
C GLU A 48 11.73 12.53 -25.66
N ASP A 49 12.26 12.38 -24.44
CA ASP A 49 13.35 13.21 -23.93
C ASP A 49 14.60 12.35 -23.71
N PHE A 50 15.73 12.89 -24.13
CA PHE A 50 17.06 12.27 -24.14
C PHE A 50 17.58 12.07 -22.70
N GLU A 51 17.21 10.96 -22.07
CA GLU A 51 17.72 10.57 -20.74
C GLU A 51 18.99 9.70 -20.83
N ASP A 52 19.93 9.97 -19.91
CA ASP A 52 21.22 9.31 -19.70
C ASP A 52 21.14 7.77 -19.75
N ASP A 53 22.14 7.10 -20.35
CA ASP A 53 22.13 5.66 -20.66
C ASP A 53 21.91 4.75 -19.44
N ALA A 54 22.20 5.27 -18.24
CA ALA A 54 21.93 4.59 -16.97
C ALA A 54 20.42 4.50 -16.64
N ILE A 55 19.63 5.50 -17.03
CA ILE A 55 18.18 5.56 -16.77
C ILE A 55 17.43 4.60 -17.69
N ARG A 56 17.82 4.50 -18.97
CA ARG A 56 17.26 3.52 -19.93
C ARG A 56 17.49 2.07 -19.53
N LYS A 57 18.57 1.77 -18.80
CA LYS A 57 18.90 0.40 -18.33
C LYS A 57 18.24 0.02 -17.00
N ALA A 58 17.68 0.98 -16.27
CA ALA A 58 17.03 0.69 -15.00
C ALA A 58 15.65 0.06 -15.21
N HIS A 59 15.29 -0.91 -14.36
CA HIS A 59 13.92 -1.42 -14.34
C HIS A 59 12.94 -0.26 -14.06
N ILE A 60 11.93 -0.12 -14.93
CA ILE A 60 10.96 0.98 -14.86
C ILE A 60 10.26 0.96 -13.49
N GLU A 61 9.80 -0.20 -13.02
CA GLU A 61 9.14 -0.38 -11.72
C GLU A 61 9.99 -1.30 -10.81
N LYS A 62 10.72 -0.70 -9.86
CA LYS A 62 11.60 -1.40 -8.92
C LYS A 62 11.47 -0.78 -7.52
N ASP A 63 11.64 -1.61 -6.50
CA ASP A 63 11.65 -1.25 -5.08
C ASP A 63 10.30 -0.72 -4.57
N PHE A 64 9.19 -1.22 -5.12
CA PHE A 64 7.84 -0.91 -4.65
C PHE A 64 7.28 -1.98 -3.73
N ILE A 65 6.40 -1.56 -2.84
CA ILE A 65 5.45 -2.41 -2.14
C ILE A 65 4.17 -1.62 -1.89
N ALA A 66 3.03 -2.16 -2.30
CA ALA A 66 1.72 -1.59 -1.98
C ALA A 66 1.02 -2.45 -0.92
N PHE A 67 0.32 -1.81 0.01
CA PHE A 67 -0.49 -2.48 1.01
C PHE A 67 -1.90 -1.91 1.02
N CYS A 68 -2.83 -2.69 0.51
CA CYS A 68 -4.23 -2.31 0.33
C CYS A 68 -5.06 -2.78 1.53
N SER A 69 -6.00 -1.96 1.97
CA SER A 69 -6.81 -2.21 3.18
C SER A 69 -7.79 -3.38 3.07
N SER A 70 -8.09 -3.83 1.85
CA SER A 70 -9.00 -4.94 1.57
C SER A 70 -8.58 -5.71 0.31
N THR A 71 -9.01 -6.97 0.23
CA THR A 71 -9.02 -7.78 -0.99
C THR A 71 -9.83 -7.09 -2.08
N PRO A 72 -9.56 -7.37 -3.37
CA PRO A 72 -10.43 -6.94 -4.47
C PRO A 72 -11.91 -7.26 -4.18
N ASP A 73 -12.81 -6.40 -4.63
CA ASP A 73 -14.26 -6.51 -4.51
C ASP A 73 -14.83 -6.42 -3.07
N ASN A 74 -13.98 -6.13 -2.08
CA ASN A 74 -14.36 -6.05 -0.67
C ASN A 74 -14.39 -4.61 -0.13
N VAL A 75 -15.02 -4.48 1.05
CA VAL A 75 -15.19 -3.20 1.75
C VAL A 75 -14.13 -3.06 2.84
N SER A 76 -13.66 -1.83 3.04
CA SER A 76 -12.79 -1.49 4.17
C SER A 76 -13.59 -0.80 5.26
N TRP A 77 -13.57 -1.35 6.47
CA TRP A 77 -14.42 -0.93 7.58
C TRP A 77 -13.82 0.23 8.38
N ARG A 78 -14.71 1.09 8.90
CA ARG A 78 -14.39 2.19 9.81
C ARG A 78 -15.24 2.12 11.07
N HIS A 79 -14.62 2.43 12.20
CA HIS A 79 -15.32 2.75 13.43
C HIS A 79 -15.75 4.22 13.40
N PRO A 80 -16.99 4.57 13.81
CA PRO A 80 -17.51 5.94 13.74
C PRO A 80 -16.61 6.99 14.43
N THR A 81 -15.99 6.60 15.54
CA THR A 81 -15.14 7.51 16.34
C THR A 81 -13.65 7.17 16.32
N ARG A 82 -13.28 5.91 16.00
CA ARG A 82 -11.89 5.45 16.08
C ARG A 82 -11.18 5.41 14.72
N GLY A 83 -11.91 5.59 13.63
CA GLY A 83 -11.36 5.59 12.27
C GLY A 83 -11.26 4.19 11.65
N SER A 84 -10.41 4.06 10.62
CA SER A 84 -10.27 2.83 9.84
C SER A 84 -9.71 1.69 10.67
N LEU A 85 -10.37 0.52 10.59
CA LEU A 85 -9.91 -0.69 11.25
C LEU A 85 -8.52 -1.12 10.74
N PHE A 86 -8.28 -0.92 9.44
CA PHE A 86 -6.98 -1.14 8.80
C PHE A 86 -5.90 -0.23 9.36
N ILE A 87 -6.16 1.08 9.39
CA ILE A 87 -5.16 2.05 9.83
C ILE A 87 -4.84 1.88 11.31
N MET A 88 -5.83 1.59 12.15
CA MET A 88 -5.59 1.27 13.56
C MET A 88 -4.65 0.09 13.73
N LYS A 89 -4.99 -1.06 13.14
CA LYS A 89 -4.16 -2.28 13.23
C LYS A 89 -2.78 -2.10 12.59
N LEU A 90 -2.69 -1.32 11.52
CA LEU A 90 -1.43 -0.96 10.88
C LEU A 90 -0.52 -0.18 11.85
N ILE A 91 -1.03 0.89 12.47
CA ILE A 91 -0.28 1.71 13.42
C ILE A 91 0.17 0.87 14.62
N GLU A 92 -0.73 0.07 15.21
CA GLU A 92 -0.43 -0.82 16.34
C GLU A 92 0.73 -1.77 16.01
N ASN A 93 0.69 -2.43 14.85
CA ASN A 93 1.74 -3.35 14.43
C ASN A 93 3.08 -2.64 14.14
N PHE A 94 3.06 -1.43 13.56
CA PHE A 94 4.29 -0.66 13.36
C PHE A 94 4.91 -0.26 14.70
N GLN A 95 4.11 0.24 15.65
CA GLN A 95 4.59 0.62 16.98
C GLN A 95 5.20 -0.57 17.72
N GLN A 96 4.62 -1.76 17.59
CA GLN A 96 5.07 -2.96 18.29
C GLN A 96 6.26 -3.66 17.62
N HIS A 97 6.39 -3.56 16.30
CA HIS A 97 7.29 -4.44 15.54
C HIS A 97 8.31 -3.72 14.65
N ALA A 98 8.20 -2.41 14.41
CA ALA A 98 9.13 -1.69 13.51
C ALA A 98 10.60 -1.71 13.99
N TRP A 99 10.83 -1.94 15.28
CA TRP A 99 12.16 -2.03 15.87
C TRP A 99 12.86 -3.36 15.60
N SER A 100 12.12 -4.43 15.28
CA SER A 100 12.68 -5.80 15.14
C SER A 100 12.28 -6.53 13.85
N CYS A 101 11.24 -6.08 13.15
CA CYS A 101 10.72 -6.72 11.95
C CYS A 101 10.95 -5.86 10.72
N HIS A 102 11.26 -6.49 9.58
CA HIS A 102 11.22 -5.80 8.29
C HIS A 102 9.78 -5.59 7.83
N LEU A 103 9.57 -4.62 6.94
CA LEU A 103 8.25 -4.14 6.52
C LEU A 103 7.28 -5.25 6.08
N VAL A 104 7.74 -6.19 5.26
CA VAL A 104 6.90 -7.31 4.78
C VAL A 104 6.39 -8.17 5.95
N GLU A 105 7.21 -8.37 6.99
CA GLU A 105 6.81 -9.14 8.17
C GLU A 105 5.79 -8.36 9.01
N ILE A 106 5.94 -7.04 9.10
CA ILE A 106 4.95 -6.18 9.77
C ILE A 106 3.60 -6.28 9.04
N PHE A 107 3.58 -6.20 7.70
CA PHE A 107 2.34 -6.37 6.94
C PHE A 107 1.71 -7.74 7.14
N ARG A 108 2.52 -8.81 7.19
CA ARG A 108 2.04 -10.16 7.52
C ARG A 108 1.38 -10.21 8.90
N LYS A 109 1.95 -9.54 9.91
CA LYS A 109 1.37 -9.46 11.25
C LYS A 109 0.06 -8.65 11.28
N VAL A 110 -0.02 -7.58 10.48
CA VAL A 110 -1.29 -6.87 10.28
C VAL A 110 -2.33 -7.82 9.71
N GLN A 111 -2.03 -8.57 8.65
CA GLN A 111 -2.95 -9.56 8.07
C GLN A 111 -3.39 -10.61 9.09
N PHE A 112 -2.44 -11.18 9.84
CA PHE A 112 -2.74 -12.13 10.93
C PHE A 112 -3.72 -11.55 11.95
N SER A 113 -3.64 -10.25 12.25
CA SER A 113 -4.59 -9.59 13.16
C SER A 113 -6.02 -9.49 12.61
N PHE A 114 -6.24 -9.81 11.33
CA PHE A 114 -7.55 -9.91 10.67
C PHE A 114 -8.03 -11.36 10.46
N ASP A 115 -7.24 -12.38 10.83
CA ASP A 115 -7.56 -13.80 10.55
C ASP A 115 -8.86 -14.27 11.23
N LEU A 116 -9.18 -13.70 12.39
CA LEU A 116 -10.44 -13.95 13.10
C LEU A 116 -11.42 -12.81 12.83
N PRO A 117 -12.43 -12.98 11.95
CA PRO A 117 -13.37 -11.92 11.64
C PRO A 117 -14.34 -11.71 12.80
N ASP A 118 -14.30 -10.53 13.42
CA ASP A 118 -15.23 -10.08 14.47
C ASP A 118 -16.58 -9.64 13.86
N GLY A 119 -17.20 -10.55 13.09
CA GLY A 119 -18.40 -10.30 12.29
C GLY A 119 -18.20 -9.40 11.07
N ARG A 120 -16.98 -8.91 10.81
CA ARG A 120 -16.62 -8.04 9.69
C ARG A 120 -15.45 -8.61 8.93
N ALA A 121 -15.71 -9.28 7.81
CA ALA A 121 -14.66 -9.78 6.94
C ALA A 121 -13.91 -8.60 6.29
N GLN A 122 -12.60 -8.56 6.50
CA GLN A 122 -11.68 -7.66 5.82
C GLN A 122 -10.30 -8.30 5.89
N MET A 123 -9.61 -8.36 4.77
CA MET A 123 -8.24 -8.87 4.71
C MET A 123 -7.37 -7.89 3.93
N PRO A 124 -6.41 -7.22 4.57
CA PRO A 124 -5.44 -6.40 3.85
C PRO A 124 -4.57 -7.24 2.91
N THR A 125 -4.16 -6.67 1.78
CA THR A 125 -3.38 -7.39 0.77
C THR A 125 -2.14 -6.62 0.37
N THR A 126 -1.01 -7.33 0.32
CA THR A 126 0.24 -6.82 -0.23
C THR A 126 0.22 -7.00 -1.75
N GLU A 127 0.52 -5.94 -2.50
CA GLU A 127 0.48 -5.92 -3.96
C GLU A 127 1.73 -5.25 -4.54
N ARG A 128 2.00 -5.52 -5.83
CA ARG A 128 3.08 -4.90 -6.62
C ARG A 128 4.44 -4.89 -5.90
N VAL A 129 4.80 -6.01 -5.29
CA VAL A 129 6.07 -6.15 -4.56
C VAL A 129 7.22 -6.31 -5.54
N THR A 130 8.05 -5.28 -5.65
CA THR A 130 9.31 -5.28 -6.41
C THR A 130 10.50 -4.91 -5.53
N LEU A 131 10.34 -4.95 -4.21
CA LEU A 131 11.42 -4.85 -3.24
C LEU A 131 12.44 -5.97 -3.47
N THR A 132 13.72 -5.59 -3.55
CA THR A 132 14.83 -6.54 -3.73
C THR A 132 15.63 -6.81 -2.45
N ARG A 133 15.30 -6.10 -1.36
CA ARG A 133 15.97 -6.20 -0.06
C ARG A 133 14.93 -6.12 1.06
N LEU A 134 15.29 -6.63 2.23
CA LEU A 134 14.51 -6.42 3.45
C LEU A 134 14.59 -4.95 3.86
N PHE A 135 13.43 -4.32 4.09
CA PHE A 135 13.35 -2.94 4.52
C PHE A 135 13.04 -2.85 6.02
N TYR A 136 14.03 -2.50 6.82
CA TYR A 136 13.91 -2.20 8.24
C TYR A 136 13.82 -0.69 8.46
N LEU A 137 12.99 -0.27 9.44
CA LEU A 137 12.77 1.15 9.74
C LEU A 137 13.73 1.74 10.77
N PHE A 138 14.35 0.90 11.61
CA PHE A 138 15.31 1.31 12.64
C PHE A 138 14.86 2.54 13.46
N PRO A 139 13.67 2.51 14.10
CA PRO A 139 13.19 3.63 14.90
C PRO A 139 14.19 3.97 16.02
N GLY A 140 14.57 5.24 16.13
CA GLY A 140 15.50 5.73 17.16
C GLY A 140 16.99 5.72 16.77
N HIS A 141 17.31 5.34 15.53
CA HIS A 141 18.64 5.50 14.92
C HIS A 141 18.69 6.73 14.01
#